data_AF-A0A7C2NAK6-F1
#
_entry.id   AF-A0A7C2NAK6-F1
#
_cell.length_a   1.000
_cell.length_b   1.000
_cell.length_c   1.000
_cell.angle_alpha   90.00
_cell.angle_beta   90.00
_cell.angle_gamma   90.00
#
_symmetry.space_group_name_H-M   'P 1'
#
loop_
_entity.id
_entity.type
_entity.pdbx_description
1 polymer ?
#
loop_
_entity_poly.entity_id
_entity_poly.type
_entity_poly.pdbx_seq_one_letter_code
_entity_poly.pdbx_strand_id
1 'polypeptide(L)'
;MPAYVFSKESFLRFLEGHLDDDVVIVVSSDITDFRKEKTESLIGEKDYCFAEFAIPADIFNAEEEELDELMKYAIVFVEKELLSEAGKKAVR
;
A
#
# COMPACT_ATOMS: atom_id res chain seq x y z
N MET A 1 -10.86 2.28 -0.96
CA MET A 1 -10.26 3.02 -2.11
C MET A 1 -10.28 2.13 -3.35
N PRO A 2 -10.13 2.66 -4.58
CA PRO A 2 -9.93 1.85 -5.79
C PRO A 2 -8.62 1.04 -5.73
N ALA A 3 -8.46 0.07 -6.63
CA ALA A 3 -7.19 -0.63 -6.82
C ALA A 3 -6.22 0.22 -7.65
N TYR A 4 -4.97 0.33 -7.19
CA TYR A 4 -3.88 0.97 -7.91
C TYR A 4 -2.85 -0.08 -8.27
N VAL A 5 -2.75 -0.41 -9.56
CA VAL A 5 -1.83 -1.41 -10.07
C VAL A 5 -0.84 -0.69 -10.96
N PHE A 6 0.45 -0.78 -10.65
CA PHE A 6 1.50 -0.13 -11.40
C PHE A 6 2.38 -1.16 -12.09
N SER A 7 2.70 -0.90 -13.36
CA SER A 7 3.89 -1.49 -13.97
C SER A 7 5.15 -0.99 -13.26
N LYS A 8 6.28 -1.68 -13.43
CA LYS A 8 7.56 -1.30 -12.82
C LYS A 8 7.93 0.17 -13.11
N GLU A 9 7.83 0.59 -14.37
CA GLU A 9 8.21 1.95 -14.79
C GLU A 9 7.25 3.01 -14.24
N SER A 10 5.95 2.73 -14.23
CA SER A 10 4.96 3.64 -13.66
C SER A 10 5.07 3.71 -12.14
N PHE A 11 5.50 2.63 -11.48
CA PHE A 11 5.78 2.64 -10.04
C PHE A 11 7.01 3.48 -9.68
N LEU A 12 8.10 3.37 -10.45
CA LEU A 12 9.28 4.22 -10.25
C LEU A 12 8.93 5.72 -10.40
N ARG A 13 8.18 6.07 -11.45
CA ARG A 13 7.69 7.45 -11.64
C ARG A 13 6.73 7.90 -10.53
N PHE A 14 5.90 6.98 -10.01
CA PHE A 14 5.06 7.26 -8.85
C PHE A 14 5.92 7.61 -7.63
N LEU A 15 6.96 6.83 -7.34
CA LEU A 15 7.89 7.12 -6.24
C LEU A 15 8.63 8.44 -6.45
N GLU A 16 9.17 8.69 -7.63
CA GLU A 16 9.84 9.95 -7.98
C GLU A 16 8.95 11.18 -7.74
N GLY A 17 7.62 11.06 -7.92
CA GLY A 17 6.68 12.16 -7.71
C GLY A 17 6.22 12.37 -6.25
N HIS A 18 6.57 11.46 -5.33
CA HIS A 18 6.11 11.50 -3.93
C HIS A 18 7.26 11.55 -2.91
N LEU A 19 8.52 11.50 -3.37
CA LEU A 19 9.69 11.55 -2.51
C LEU A 19 10.32 12.94 -2.57
N ASP A 20 10.11 13.72 -1.50
CA ASP A 20 10.82 14.98 -1.29
C ASP A 20 12.29 14.71 -0.93
N ASP A 21 13.19 15.64 -1.26
CA ASP A 21 14.65 15.49 -1.12
C ASP A 21 15.10 15.20 0.33
N ASP A 22 14.34 15.66 1.32
CA ASP A 22 14.65 15.53 2.75
C ASP A 22 13.96 14.33 3.44
N VAL A 23 13.25 13.48 2.67
CA VAL A 23 12.52 12.33 3.21
C VAL A 23 13.34 11.04 3.07
N VAL A 24 13.34 10.23 4.14
CA VAL A 24 13.86 8.86 4.12
C VAL A 24 12.70 7.85 4.15
N ILE A 25 12.91 6.67 3.57
CA ILE A 25 11.88 5.63 3.50
C ILE A 25 12.11 4.59 4.61
N VAL A 26 11.15 4.47 5.51
CA VAL A 26 11.08 3.34 6.46
C VAL A 26 10.31 2.20 5.81
N VAL A 27 10.88 1.00 5.81
CA VAL A 27 10.25 -0.20 5.24
C VAL A 27 10.06 -1.22 6.35
N SER A 28 8.84 -1.75 6.46
CA SER A 28 8.57 -2.94 7.23
C SER A 28 8.01 -4.05 6.34
N SER A 29 8.57 -5.24 6.52
CA SER A 29 8.02 -6.50 6.00
C SER A 29 7.42 -7.36 7.13
N ASP A 30 7.26 -6.79 8.33
CA ASP A 30 6.74 -7.49 9.50
C ASP A 30 5.20 -7.44 9.50
N ILE A 31 4.59 -8.42 8.83
CA ILE A 31 3.14 -8.54 8.74
C ILE A 31 2.63 -9.21 10.03
N THR A 32 1.93 -8.44 10.87
CA THR A 32 1.36 -8.92 12.13
C THR A 32 0.03 -9.64 11.94
N ASP A 33 -0.75 -9.22 10.94
CA ASP A 33 -1.99 -9.88 10.56
C ASP A 33 -2.27 -9.74 9.05
N PHE A 34 -2.90 -10.76 8.48
CA PHE A 34 -3.36 -10.78 7.10
C PHE A 34 -4.67 -11.53 6.95
N ARG A 35 -5.72 -10.83 6.50
CA ARG A 35 -7.06 -11.40 6.37
C ARG A 35 -7.83 -10.88 5.17
N LYS A 36 -8.88 -11.62 4.80
CA LYS A 36 -9.85 -11.18 3.78
C LYS A 36 -11.18 -10.94 4.46
N GLU A 37 -11.78 -9.79 4.17
CA GLU A 37 -13.09 -9.43 4.67
C GLU A 37 -13.98 -8.94 3.55
N LYS A 38 -15.27 -9.24 3.69
CA LYS A 38 -16.31 -8.67 2.84
C LYS A 38 -16.73 -7.32 3.38
N THR A 39 -16.74 -6.32 2.53
CA THR A 39 -17.20 -4.98 2.88
C THR A 39 -18.27 -4.55 1.90
N GLU A 40 -19.42 -4.13 2.42
CA GLU A 40 -20.46 -3.51 1.61
C GLU A 40 -19.98 -2.18 1.03
N SER A 41 -20.27 -1.96 -0.25
CA SER A 41 -20.05 -0.68 -0.93
C SER A 41 -21.32 -0.25 -1.64
N LEU A 42 -21.37 1.02 -2.10
CA LEU A 42 -22.49 1.57 -2.87
C LEU A 42 -22.81 0.78 -4.16
N ILE A 43 -21.90 -0.09 -4.61
CA ILE A 43 -22.03 -0.93 -5.81
C ILE A 43 -22.02 -2.43 -5.48
N GLY A 44 -22.35 -2.78 -4.24
CA GLY A 44 -22.44 -4.15 -3.75
C GLY A 44 -21.27 -4.56 -2.84
N GLU A 45 -21.38 -5.77 -2.30
CA GLU A 45 -20.38 -6.37 -1.42
C GLU A 45 -19.11 -6.73 -2.21
N LYS A 46 -17.94 -6.43 -1.65
CA LYS A 46 -16.64 -6.76 -2.26
C LYS A 46 -15.71 -7.36 -1.21
N ASP A 47 -14.89 -8.31 -1.64
CA ASP A 47 -13.80 -8.83 -0.83
C ASP A 47 -12.60 -7.87 -0.88
N TYR A 48 -12.07 -7.51 0.29
CA TYR A 48 -10.82 -6.76 0.46
C TYR A 48 -9.81 -7.58 1.24
N CYS A 49 -8.52 -7.38 0.93
CA CYS A 49 -7.43 -7.89 1.76
C CYS A 49 -7.01 -6.80 2.74
N PHE A 50 -6.87 -7.16 4.00
CA PHE A 50 -6.34 -6.32 5.06
C PHE A 50 -4.98 -6.89 5.46
N ALA A 51 -3.96 -6.04 5.44
CA ALA A 51 -2.60 -6.37 5.86
C ALA A 51 -2.18 -5.34 6.91
N GLU A 52 -1.79 -5.81 8.09
CA GLU A 52 -1.28 -5.01 9.18
C GLU A 52 0.24 -5.18 9.26
N PHE A 53 0.95 -4.07 9.49
CA PHE A 53 2.41 -4.05 9.58
C PHE A 53 2.84 -3.43 10.90
N ALA A 54 3.88 -3.99 11.52
CA ALA A 54 4.55 -3.37 12.66
C ALA A 54 5.83 -2.64 12.23
N ILE A 55 6.08 -1.48 12.83
CA ILE A 55 7.35 -0.73 12.70
C ILE A 55 7.80 -0.42 14.12
N PRO A 56 9.09 -0.63 14.47
CA PRO A 56 9.59 -0.25 15.79
C PRO A 56 9.50 1.27 15.96
N ALA A 57 8.85 1.73 17.03
CA ALA A 57 8.58 3.15 17.24
C ALA A 57 9.83 3.95 17.66
N ASP A 58 10.88 3.29 18.12
CA ASP A 58 12.11 3.91 18.66
C ASP A 58 13.00 4.57 17.60
N ILE A 59 12.74 4.33 16.31
CA ILE A 59 13.41 5.02 15.19
C ILE A 59 12.84 6.42 14.94
N PHE A 60 11.71 6.75 15.54
CA PHE A 60 11.04 8.04 15.37
C PHE A 60 11.23 8.92 16.60
N ASN A 61 11.35 10.23 16.37
CA ASN A 61 11.26 11.26 17.39
C ASN A 61 10.02 12.12 17.12
N ALA A 62 8.85 11.49 17.15
CA ALA A 62 7.55 12.07 16.86
C ALA A 62 6.46 11.31 17.65
N GLU A 63 5.35 11.98 17.94
CA GLU A 63 4.19 11.38 18.60
C GLU A 63 3.34 10.56 17.61
N GLU A 64 2.46 9.69 18.13
CA GLU A 64 1.62 8.78 17.33
C GLU A 64 0.78 9.53 16.27
N GLU A 65 0.22 10.68 16.64
CA GLU A 65 -0.63 11.50 15.78
C GLU A 65 0.16 12.07 14.59
N GLU A 66 1.39 12.50 14.82
CA GLU A 66 2.29 12.99 13.76
C GLU A 66 2.67 11.85 12.81
N LEU A 67 2.88 10.64 13.35
CA LEU A 67 3.17 9.44 12.54
C LEU A 67 1.96 9.02 11.69
N ASP A 68 0.73 9.18 12.19
CA ASP A 68 -0.48 8.88 11.42
C ASP A 68 -0.70 9.84 10.25
N GLU A 69 -0.21 11.08 10.36
CA GLU A 69 -0.26 12.06 9.26
C GLU A 69 0.79 11.81 8.15
N LEU A 70 1.85 11.04 8.43
CA LEU A 70 2.88 10.73 7.44
C LEU A 70 2.33 9.97 6.22
N MET A 71 2.88 10.26 5.05
CA MET A 71 2.58 9.53 3.83
C MET A 71 3.06 8.07 3.93
N LYS A 72 2.13 7.13 3.85
CA LYS A 72 2.40 5.69 4.03
C LYS A 72 1.65 4.85 3.00
N TYR A 73 2.31 3.80 2.50
CA TYR A 73 1.77 2.90 1.49
C TYR A 73 2.06 1.44 1.83
N ALA A 74 1.08 0.57 1.59
CA ALA A 74 1.30 -0.87 1.50
C ALA A 74 1.57 -1.24 0.04
N ILE A 75 2.71 -1.87 -0.23
CA ILE A 75 3.14 -2.29 -1.57
C ILE A 75 3.15 -3.81 -1.64
N VAL A 76 2.53 -4.37 -2.67
CA VAL A 76 2.51 -5.81 -2.93
C VAL A 76 3.10 -6.08 -4.31
N PHE A 77 4.15 -6.88 -4.35
CA PHE A 77 4.71 -7.36 -5.61
C PHE A 77 3.91 -8.56 -6.09
N VAL A 78 3.31 -8.46 -7.27
CA VAL A 78 2.42 -9.49 -7.83
C VAL A 78 2.90 -9.86 -9.22
N GLU A 79 3.11 -11.16 -9.46
CA GLU A 79 3.37 -11.66 -10.81
C GLU A 79 2.14 -11.47 -11.70
N LYS A 80 2.35 -11.10 -12.96
CA LYS A 80 1.26 -10.72 -13.88
C LYS A 80 0.22 -11.84 -14.08
N GLU A 81 0.62 -13.09 -13.92
CA GLU A 81 -0.25 -14.26 -14.05
C GLU A 81 -1.25 -14.41 -12.89
N LEU A 82 -0.94 -13.86 -11.72
CA LEU A 82 -1.80 -13.89 -10.54
C LEU A 82 -2.90 -12.80 -10.57
N LEU A 83 -2.82 -11.87 -11.52
CA LEU A 83 -3.83 -10.83 -11.69
C LEU A 83 -5.08 -11.37 -12.42
N SER A 84 -6.25 -11.03 -11.91
CA SER A 84 -7.50 -11.19 -12.64
C SER A 84 -7.55 -10.27 -13.88
N GLU A 85 -8.49 -10.51 -14.78
CA GLU A 85 -8.70 -9.63 -15.95
C GLU A 85 -8.98 -8.17 -15.57
N ALA A 86 -9.68 -7.95 -14.45
CA ALA A 86 -9.88 -6.60 -13.92
C ALA A 86 -8.57 -5.97 -13.45
N GLY A 87 -7.71 -6.74 -12.77
CA GLY A 87 -6.38 -6.30 -12.33
C GLY A 87 -5.48 -5.95 -13.51
N LYS A 88 -5.46 -6.78 -14.56
CA LYS A 88 -4.69 -6.52 -15.79
C LYS A 88 -5.13 -5.23 -16.50
N LYS A 89 -6.44 -4.94 -16.53
CA LYS A 89 -6.97 -3.68 -17.08
C LYS A 89 -6.64 -2.44 -16.25
N ALA A 90 -6.36 -2.61 -14.97
CA ALA A 90 -6.03 -1.52 -14.06
C ALA A 90 -4.53 -1.15 -14.03
N VAL A 91 -3.68 -1.91 -14.74
CA VAL A 91 -2.24 -1.66 -14.81
C VAL A 91 -1.96 -0.32 -15.46
N ARG A 92 -1.25 0.54 -14.74
CA ARG A 92 -0.73 1.82 -15.20
C ARG A 92 0.71 1.72 -15.69
#